data_AF-A0A849NEB4-F1
#
_entry.id   AF-A0A849NEB4-F1
#
_cell.length_a   1.000
_cell.length_b   1.000
_cell.length_c   1.000
_cell.angle_alpha   90.00
_cell.angle_beta   90.00
_cell.angle_gamma   90.00
#
_symmetry.space_group_name_H-M   'P 1'
#
loop_
_entity.id
_entity.type
_entity.pdbx_description
1 polymer ?
#
loop_
_entity_poly.entity_id
_entity_poly.type
_entity_poly.pdbx_seq_one_letter_code
_entity_poly.pdbx_strand_id
1 'polypeptide(L)'
;MRIQSSFKKCSICLEENELSFEHIIPESIGGLLEADIQCVDCNSSLGSKLVSKVKQTYTIRLAINYLQKILPKLFIKIEEGQKYIARKNDDTTTSAVLKKGKIKSKAEKADDGSLGFDKVDTSKKLSEILTKEGLSKDEIKDKLTEFEKVKVEKPHKLTDKITVIKRRFVSWFQKPGDTYLDTKIVMLIAYNYLCMVVGDIIFDSRMDFIREFILNGTETENLIFDQIPYSKKYEPYHKIFSEPEDTEIKVTIALFGSILCSVIVKNLSIPKDFNWILVQDLEERSIMISESFEAVKKREIYKV
;
A
#
# COMPACT_ATOMS: atom_id res chain seq x y z
N MET A 1 18.57 -0.84 3.01
CA MET A 1 19.92 -0.85 2.40
C MET A 1 19.93 0.20 1.31
N ARG A 2 21.02 0.94 1.16
CA ARG A 2 21.16 1.97 0.14
C ARG A 2 22.28 1.62 -0.82
N ILE A 3 22.02 1.74 -2.11
CA ILE A 3 23.01 1.58 -3.16
C ILE A 3 23.21 2.95 -3.81
N GLN A 4 24.47 3.36 -3.93
CA GLN A 4 24.84 4.51 -4.74
C GLN A 4 25.07 4.02 -6.17
N SER A 5 24.33 4.61 -7.10
CA SER A 5 24.47 4.43 -8.53
C SER A 5 25.61 5.31 -9.05
N SER A 6 26.09 4.98 -10.24
CA SER A 6 27.04 5.83 -10.99
C SER A 6 26.33 6.92 -11.80
N PHE A 7 25.03 7.10 -11.61
CA PHE A 7 24.22 7.96 -12.46
C PHE A 7 24.52 9.44 -12.21
N LYS A 8 24.56 10.20 -13.31
CA LYS A 8 24.70 11.66 -13.28
C LYS A 8 23.39 12.40 -13.53
N LYS A 9 22.37 11.68 -13.99
CA LYS A 9 21.07 12.22 -14.38
C LYS A 9 19.94 11.35 -13.86
N CYS A 10 18.77 11.97 -13.69
CA CYS A 10 17.57 11.29 -13.23
C CYS A 10 17.12 10.24 -14.26
N SER A 11 16.83 9.01 -13.82
CA SER A 11 16.32 7.95 -14.70
C SER A 11 14.95 8.26 -15.30
N ILE A 12 14.18 9.16 -14.67
CA ILE A 12 12.82 9.51 -15.10
C ILE A 12 12.81 10.71 -16.05
N CYS A 13 13.37 11.86 -15.66
CA CYS A 13 13.32 13.08 -16.47
C CYS A 13 14.58 13.32 -17.33
N LEU A 14 15.62 12.49 -17.19
CA LEU A 14 16.90 12.59 -17.91
C LEU A 14 17.73 13.86 -17.62
N GLU A 15 17.27 14.74 -16.75
CA GLU A 15 17.99 15.96 -16.33
C GLU A 15 19.10 15.65 -15.32
N GLU A 16 20.19 16.41 -15.38
CA GLU A 16 21.31 16.40 -14.42
C GLU A 16 20.95 17.17 -13.15
N ASN A 17 20.14 16.54 -12.29
CA ASN A 17 19.73 17.08 -10.99
C ASN A 17 20.33 16.26 -9.83
N GLU A 18 20.29 16.83 -8.62
CA GLU A 18 20.63 16.09 -7.40
C GLU A 18 19.71 14.86 -7.27
N LEU A 19 20.34 13.69 -7.22
CA LEU A 19 19.65 12.41 -7.09
C LEU A 19 19.26 12.14 -5.64
N SER A 20 18.13 11.49 -5.47
CA SER A 20 17.54 11.12 -4.20
C SER A 20 17.37 9.61 -4.14
N PHE A 21 17.51 9.05 -2.95
CA PHE A 21 17.26 7.63 -2.72
C PHE A 21 15.77 7.33 -2.91
N GLU A 22 15.46 6.44 -3.84
CA GLU A 22 14.13 5.90 -4.05
C GLU A 22 14.11 4.39 -3.83
N HIS A 23 13.02 3.89 -3.27
CA HIS A 23 12.86 2.46 -3.04
C HIS A 23 12.55 1.72 -4.34
N ILE A 24 13.22 0.58 -4.57
CA ILE A 24 12.96 -0.26 -5.75
C ILE A 24 11.54 -0.84 -5.71
N ILE A 25 11.13 -1.29 -4.53
CA ILE A 25 9.75 -1.66 -4.20
C ILE A 25 9.27 -0.64 -3.17
N PRO A 26 8.07 -0.04 -3.28
CA PRO A 26 7.66 1.02 -2.37
C PRO A 26 7.79 0.68 -0.88
N GLU A 27 8.39 1.59 -0.12
CA GLU A 27 8.51 1.48 1.34
C GLU A 27 7.14 1.37 2.02
N SER A 28 6.09 1.92 1.39
CA SER A 28 4.70 1.84 1.87
C SER A 28 4.16 0.40 1.93
N ILE A 29 4.75 -0.53 1.17
CA ILE A 29 4.40 -1.96 1.20
C ILE A 29 5.52 -2.84 1.76
N GLY A 30 6.57 -2.23 2.33
CA GLY A 30 7.63 -2.97 3.03
C GLY A 30 8.94 -3.07 2.26
N GLY A 31 9.09 -2.43 1.10
CA GLY A 31 10.37 -2.41 0.41
C GLY A 31 11.52 -1.85 1.27
N LEU A 32 12.69 -2.44 1.11
CA LEU A 32 13.87 -2.28 1.96
C LEU A 32 15.09 -1.74 1.22
N LEU A 33 15.14 -1.92 -0.10
CA LEU A 33 16.25 -1.53 -0.95
C LEU A 33 15.98 -0.17 -1.60
N GLU A 34 16.90 0.75 -1.39
CA GLU A 34 16.90 2.10 -1.95
C GLU A 34 18.09 2.28 -2.89
N ALA A 35 17.90 3.04 -3.97
CA ALA A 35 18.96 3.48 -4.88
C ALA A 35 18.76 4.96 -5.25
N ASP A 36 19.86 5.71 -5.42
CA ASP A 36 19.84 7.13 -5.80
C ASP A 36 19.68 7.32 -7.32
N ILE A 37 18.56 6.85 -7.87
CA ILE A 37 18.33 6.79 -9.32
C ILE A 37 17.39 7.88 -9.86
N GLN A 38 16.72 8.64 -8.98
CA GLN A 38 15.72 9.65 -9.36
C GLN A 38 16.00 11.00 -8.68
N CYS A 39 15.77 12.11 -9.37
CA CYS A 39 15.83 13.43 -8.72
C CYS A 39 14.70 13.62 -7.70
N VAL A 40 14.87 14.56 -6.78
CA VAL A 40 13.92 14.88 -5.71
C VAL A 40 12.51 15.17 -6.26
N ASP A 41 12.40 15.93 -7.35
CA ASP A 41 11.12 16.34 -7.93
C ASP A 41 10.35 15.15 -8.52
N CYS A 42 11.01 14.30 -9.31
CA CYS A 42 10.40 13.09 -9.86
C CYS A 42 9.99 12.14 -8.75
N ASN A 43 10.87 11.88 -7.78
CA ASN A 43 10.60 11.00 -6.64
C ASN A 43 9.39 11.49 -5.83
N SER A 44 9.35 12.78 -5.47
CA SER A 44 8.23 13.38 -4.75
C SER A 44 6.90 13.35 -5.52
N SER A 45 6.94 13.67 -6.82
CA SER A 45 5.76 13.66 -7.70
C SER A 45 5.19 12.24 -7.88
N LEU A 46 6.02 11.26 -8.18
CA LEU A 46 5.62 9.85 -8.29
C LEU A 46 5.18 9.29 -6.94
N GLY A 47 5.91 9.63 -5.87
CA GLY A 47 5.61 9.29 -4.48
C GLY A 47 4.18 9.68 -4.10
N SER A 48 3.81 10.93 -4.33
CA SER A 48 2.50 11.48 -3.97
C SER A 48 1.37 11.00 -4.87
N LYS A 49 1.57 10.97 -6.20
CA LYS A 49 0.50 10.68 -7.18
C LYS A 49 0.24 9.19 -7.38
N LEU A 50 1.28 8.37 -7.26
CA LEU A 50 1.28 6.98 -7.68
C LEU A 50 1.59 6.05 -6.50
N VAL A 51 2.77 6.18 -5.88
CA VAL A 51 3.24 5.27 -4.82
C VAL A 51 2.33 5.27 -3.58
N SER A 52 1.84 6.45 -3.18
CA SER A 52 0.96 6.60 -2.01
C SER A 52 -0.34 5.78 -2.08
N LYS A 53 -0.78 5.41 -3.30
CA LYS A 53 -2.02 4.67 -3.55
C LYS A 53 -1.84 3.16 -3.46
N VAL A 54 -0.63 2.63 -3.58
CA VAL A 54 -0.36 1.17 -3.60
C VAL A 54 -0.94 0.46 -2.37
N LYS A 55 -0.78 1.08 -1.19
CA LYS A 55 -1.30 0.51 0.07
C LYS A 55 -2.84 0.46 0.14
N GLN A 56 -3.55 1.10 -0.79
CA GLN A 56 -5.01 1.12 -0.86
C GLN A 56 -5.55 -0.02 -1.73
N THR A 57 -4.71 -0.62 -2.58
CA THR A 57 -5.09 -1.76 -3.45
C THR A 57 -5.56 -2.94 -2.62
N TYR A 58 -6.69 -3.52 -3.01
CA TYR A 58 -7.36 -4.56 -2.23
C TYR A 58 -6.48 -5.80 -2.03
N THR A 59 -5.76 -6.24 -3.06
CA THR A 59 -4.88 -7.43 -2.97
C THR A 59 -3.70 -7.22 -2.02
N ILE A 60 -3.11 -6.02 -1.98
CA ILE A 60 -2.06 -5.67 -1.00
C ILE A 60 -2.61 -5.74 0.43
N ARG A 61 -3.81 -5.19 0.62
CA ARG A 61 -4.51 -5.19 1.90
C ARG A 61 -4.88 -6.61 2.36
N LEU A 62 -5.31 -7.48 1.45
CA LEU A 62 -5.56 -8.89 1.74
C LEU A 62 -4.27 -9.61 2.16
N ALA A 63 -3.18 -9.40 1.43
CA ALA A 63 -1.89 -10.01 1.73
C ALA A 63 -1.39 -9.62 3.13
N ILE A 64 -1.39 -8.33 3.45
CA ILE A 64 -0.91 -7.88 4.75
C ILE A 64 -1.85 -8.27 5.90
N ASN A 65 -3.15 -8.37 5.66
CA ASN A 65 -4.07 -8.87 6.68
C ASN A 65 -3.82 -10.35 7.01
N TYR A 66 -3.54 -11.17 5.98
CA TYR A 66 -3.12 -12.56 6.19
C TYR A 66 -1.81 -12.63 6.99
N LEU A 67 -0.85 -11.77 6.66
CA LEU A 67 0.47 -11.71 7.31
C LEU A 67 0.48 -10.92 8.63
N GLN A 68 -0.64 -10.43 9.15
CA GLN A 68 -0.67 -9.49 10.29
C GLN A 68 0.02 -10.00 11.56
N LYS A 69 0.07 -11.33 11.77
CA LYS A 69 0.74 -11.93 12.92
C LYS A 69 2.27 -11.96 12.76
N ILE A 70 2.74 -12.05 11.52
CA ILE A 70 4.16 -12.13 11.16
C ILE A 70 4.71 -10.71 10.98
N LEU A 71 3.96 -9.83 10.30
CA LEU A 71 4.34 -8.46 9.96
C LEU A 71 3.42 -7.41 10.64
N PRO A 72 3.26 -7.40 11.97
CA PRO A 72 2.29 -6.54 12.65
C PRO A 72 2.56 -5.04 12.44
N LYS A 73 3.83 -4.63 12.37
CA LYS A 73 4.19 -3.21 12.15
C LYS A 73 3.80 -2.75 10.75
N LEU A 74 4.06 -3.56 9.73
CA LEU A 74 3.71 -3.25 8.34
C LEU A 74 2.19 -3.29 8.14
N PHE A 75 1.49 -4.22 8.80
CA PHE A 75 0.03 -4.23 8.85
C PHE A 75 -0.54 -2.90 9.33
N ILE A 76 -0.06 -2.38 10.47
CA ILE A 76 -0.50 -1.07 10.95
C ILE A 76 -0.12 0.03 9.96
N LYS A 77 1.09 0.02 9.38
CA LYS A 77 1.51 1.04 8.39
C LYS A 77 0.60 1.10 7.16
N ILE A 78 0.17 -0.05 6.64
CA ILE A 78 -0.69 -0.17 5.45
C ILE A 78 -2.15 0.16 5.79
N GLU A 79 -2.67 -0.41 6.88
CA GLU A 79 -4.09 -0.32 7.22
C GLU A 79 -4.47 0.95 8.00
N GLU A 80 -3.52 1.68 8.59
CA GLU A 80 -3.82 2.93 9.31
C GLU A 80 -4.49 3.94 8.37
N GLY A 81 -5.68 4.41 8.76
CA GLY A 81 -6.51 5.32 7.98
C GLY A 81 -7.34 4.66 6.89
N GLN A 82 -7.20 3.35 6.64
CA GLN A 82 -7.96 2.64 5.62
C GLN A 82 -9.42 2.46 6.00
N LYS A 83 -10.28 2.40 4.98
CA LYS A 83 -11.72 2.21 5.13
C LYS A 83 -12.07 0.72 5.27
N TYR A 84 -13.00 0.46 6.16
CA TYR A 84 -13.61 -0.83 6.46
C TYR A 84 -15.13 -0.71 6.37
N ILE A 85 -15.78 -1.86 6.24
CA ILE A 85 -17.22 -2.05 6.38
C ILE A 85 -17.43 -2.76 7.71
N ALA A 86 -18.18 -2.16 8.63
CA ALA A 86 -18.60 -2.83 9.86
C ALA A 86 -20.04 -3.31 9.73
N ARG A 87 -20.30 -4.57 10.10
CA ARG A 87 -21.63 -5.18 10.14
C ARG A 87 -22.21 -5.03 11.54
N LYS A 88 -23.46 -4.56 11.61
CA LYS A 88 -24.24 -4.41 12.84
C LYS A 88 -24.99 -5.71 13.17
N ASN A 89 -25.58 -5.80 14.36
CA ASN A 89 -26.40 -6.94 14.78
C ASN A 89 -27.66 -7.15 13.92
N ASP A 90 -28.16 -6.08 13.28
CA ASP A 90 -29.33 -6.09 12.39
C ASP A 90 -28.95 -6.38 10.92
N ASP A 91 -27.73 -6.89 10.69
CA ASP A 91 -27.13 -7.16 9.38
C ASP A 91 -26.91 -5.94 8.48
N THR A 92 -27.26 -4.73 8.93
CA THR A 92 -26.92 -3.51 8.20
C THR A 92 -25.43 -3.19 8.32
N THR A 93 -24.91 -2.42 7.37
CA THR A 93 -23.49 -2.05 7.34
C THR A 93 -23.27 -0.56 7.59
N THR A 94 -22.06 -0.19 7.97
CA THR A 94 -21.62 1.20 8.18
C THR A 94 -20.15 1.35 7.82
N SER A 95 -19.70 2.58 7.54
CA SER A 95 -18.29 2.84 7.28
C SER A 95 -17.48 2.90 8.58
N ALA A 96 -16.37 2.17 8.60
CA ALA A 96 -15.37 2.23 9.65
C ALA A 96 -13.99 2.57 9.10
N VAL A 97 -13.09 2.97 9.99
CA VAL A 97 -11.69 3.30 9.68
C VAL A 97 -10.78 2.68 10.74
N LEU A 98 -9.67 2.06 10.33
CA LEU A 98 -8.64 1.65 11.30
C LEU A 98 -7.87 2.89 11.76
N LYS A 99 -7.84 3.16 13.08
CA LYS A 99 -6.89 4.12 13.65
C LYS A 99 -6.24 3.60 14.91
N LYS A 100 -4.94 3.79 15.04
CA LYS A 100 -4.11 3.29 16.15
C LYS A 100 -4.33 1.79 16.37
N GLY A 101 -4.41 1.03 15.29
CA GLY A 101 -4.65 -0.42 15.32
C GLY A 101 -6.03 -0.87 15.80
N LYS A 102 -6.99 0.04 15.94
CA LYS A 102 -8.38 -0.27 16.31
C LYS A 102 -9.34 0.20 15.23
N ILE A 103 -10.32 -0.62 14.89
CA ILE A 103 -11.38 -0.24 13.96
C ILE A 103 -12.35 0.68 14.70
N LYS A 104 -12.64 1.82 14.09
CA LYS A 104 -13.50 2.87 14.63
C LYS A 104 -14.58 3.17 13.62
N SER A 105 -15.85 3.07 14.02
CA SER A 105 -16.94 3.50 13.16
C SER A 105 -16.99 5.02 13.03
N LYS A 106 -17.51 5.49 11.89
CA LYS A 106 -17.99 6.86 11.81
C LYS A 106 -19.34 6.94 12.52
N ALA A 107 -19.58 8.10 13.14
CA ALA A 107 -20.91 8.39 13.63
C ALA A 107 -21.77 8.68 12.39
N GLU A 108 -22.88 7.98 12.27
CA GLU A 108 -23.83 8.15 11.17
C GLU A 108 -25.16 8.61 11.74
N LYS A 109 -25.83 9.47 10.99
CA LYS A 109 -27.19 9.90 11.29
C LYS A 109 -28.12 8.86 10.66
N ALA A 110 -28.97 8.24 11.47
CA ALA A 110 -30.00 7.33 10.98
C ALA A 110 -31.15 8.13 10.33
N ASP A 111 -32.05 7.42 9.65
CA ASP A 111 -33.18 8.01 8.93
C ASP A 111 -34.13 8.78 9.85
N ASP A 112 -34.25 8.34 11.12
CA ASP A 112 -35.00 9.01 12.18
C ASP A 112 -34.28 10.24 12.77
N GLY A 113 -33.09 10.57 12.25
CA GLY A 113 -32.24 11.65 12.69
C GLY A 113 -31.37 11.36 13.91
N SER A 114 -31.45 10.16 14.48
CA SER A 114 -30.63 9.75 15.62
C SER A 114 -29.16 9.54 15.23
N LEU A 115 -28.24 9.73 16.19
CA LEU A 115 -26.81 9.54 15.98
C LEU A 115 -26.37 8.17 16.51
N GLY A 116 -25.89 7.32 15.61
CA GLY A 116 -25.32 6.01 15.95
C GLY A 116 -23.86 6.11 16.37
N PHE A 117 -23.50 5.59 17.54
CA PHE A 117 -22.12 5.59 18.04
C PHE A 117 -21.64 4.19 18.49
N ASP A 118 -20.33 3.98 18.40
CA ASP A 118 -19.62 2.83 18.99
C ASP A 118 -18.75 3.25 20.17
N LYS A 119 -18.65 2.37 21.15
CA LYS A 119 -18.12 2.57 22.50
C LYS A 119 -16.72 3.20 22.53
N VAL A 120 -15.85 2.90 21.55
CA VAL A 120 -14.41 3.26 21.62
C VAL A 120 -14.14 4.75 21.37
N ASP A 121 -14.99 5.49 20.65
CA ASP A 121 -14.80 6.92 20.35
C ASP A 121 -16.03 7.80 20.57
N THR A 122 -17.06 7.26 21.22
CA THR A 122 -18.31 8.00 21.43
C THR A 122 -18.07 9.25 22.28
N SER A 123 -17.33 9.13 23.38
CA SER A 123 -17.24 10.18 24.40
C SER A 123 -16.72 11.51 23.87
N LYS A 124 -15.66 11.49 23.05
CA LYS A 124 -15.08 12.73 22.50
C LYS A 124 -16.03 13.42 21.53
N LYS A 125 -16.56 12.68 20.55
CA LYS A 125 -17.48 13.26 19.55
C LYS A 125 -18.78 13.74 20.17
N LEU A 126 -19.34 12.95 21.09
CA LEU A 126 -20.57 13.30 21.78
C LEU A 126 -20.35 14.54 22.67
N SER A 127 -19.20 14.65 23.35
CA SER A 127 -18.81 15.86 24.07
C SER A 127 -18.71 17.09 23.14
N GLU A 128 -18.10 16.97 21.97
CA GLU A 128 -18.03 18.07 20.98
C GLU A 128 -19.42 18.51 20.51
N ILE A 129 -20.34 17.56 20.27
CA ILE A 129 -21.72 17.86 19.86
C ILE A 129 -22.48 18.55 21.01
N LEU A 130 -22.40 18.02 22.22
CA LEU A 130 -23.08 18.60 23.39
C LEU A 130 -22.52 19.99 23.75
N THR A 131 -21.21 20.20 23.57
CA THR A 131 -20.60 21.54 23.72
C THR A 131 -21.20 22.54 22.74
N LYS A 132 -21.42 22.13 21.48
CA LYS A 132 -22.06 22.97 20.46
C LYS A 132 -23.53 23.27 20.76
N GLU A 133 -24.20 22.44 21.56
CA GLU A 133 -25.55 22.73 22.08
C GLU A 133 -25.55 23.70 23.26
N GLY A 134 -24.36 24.07 23.78
CA GLY A 134 -24.21 25.01 24.89
C GLY A 134 -24.20 24.37 26.27
N LEU A 135 -24.06 23.05 26.38
CA LEU A 135 -23.95 22.38 27.68
C LEU A 135 -22.60 22.69 28.35
N SER A 136 -22.64 22.82 29.68
CA SER A 136 -21.45 22.95 30.52
C SER A 136 -20.66 21.64 30.62
N LYS A 137 -19.41 21.71 31.11
CA LYS A 137 -18.55 20.53 31.25
C LYS A 137 -19.14 19.45 32.17
N ASP A 138 -19.81 19.86 33.24
CA ASP A 138 -20.42 18.94 34.21
C ASP A 138 -21.67 18.26 33.61
N GLU A 139 -22.53 19.03 32.94
CA GLU A 139 -23.67 18.46 32.20
C GLU A 139 -23.22 17.48 31.11
N ILE A 140 -22.16 17.81 30.37
CA ILE A 140 -21.58 16.89 29.38
C ILE A 140 -21.11 15.59 30.05
N LYS A 141 -20.42 15.69 31.19
CA LYS A 141 -19.94 14.50 31.93
C LYS A 141 -21.11 13.62 32.40
N ASP A 142 -22.19 14.23 32.87
CA ASP A 142 -23.40 13.52 33.28
C ASP A 142 -24.08 12.83 32.09
N LYS A 143 -24.20 13.52 30.95
CA LYS A 143 -24.74 12.96 29.71
C LYS A 143 -23.88 11.83 29.14
N LEU A 144 -22.56 11.92 29.22
CA LEU A 144 -21.69 10.81 28.82
C LEU A 144 -21.88 9.60 29.74
N THR A 145 -22.03 9.82 31.05
CA THR A 145 -22.32 8.76 32.02
C THR A 145 -23.70 8.12 31.78
N GLU A 146 -24.69 8.93 31.43
CA GLU A 146 -26.03 8.48 31.01
C GLU A 146 -25.93 7.61 29.75
N PHE A 147 -25.20 8.05 28.73
CA PHE A 147 -24.97 7.30 27.49
C PHE A 147 -24.33 5.93 27.72
N GLU A 148 -23.38 5.83 28.66
CA GLU A 148 -22.74 4.54 28.94
C GLU A 148 -23.72 3.48 29.47
N LYS A 149 -24.81 3.91 30.12
CA LYS A 149 -25.87 3.04 30.65
C LYS A 149 -26.95 2.70 29.61
N VAL A 150 -26.95 3.34 28.45
CA VAL A 150 -27.94 3.10 27.38
C VAL A 150 -27.83 1.66 26.88
N LYS A 151 -28.99 1.01 26.73
CA LYS A 151 -29.08 -0.34 26.16
C LYS A 151 -28.67 -0.30 24.69
N VAL A 152 -27.89 -1.30 24.27
CA VAL A 152 -27.44 -1.45 22.87
C VAL A 152 -28.66 -1.56 21.94
N GLU A 153 -28.57 -0.94 20.76
CA GLU A 153 -29.59 -0.90 19.70
C GLU A 153 -30.93 -0.23 20.11
N LYS A 154 -30.95 0.57 21.19
CA LYS A 154 -32.14 1.34 21.57
C LYS A 154 -31.88 2.85 21.44
N PRO A 155 -32.76 3.59 20.72
CA PRO A 155 -32.73 5.05 20.75
C PRO A 155 -32.91 5.56 22.17
N HIS A 156 -32.07 6.52 22.54
CA HIS A 156 -32.10 7.20 23.82
C HIS A 156 -32.01 8.70 23.60
N LYS A 157 -33.01 9.44 24.07
CA LYS A 157 -33.05 10.90 23.96
C LYS A 157 -32.11 11.49 25.02
N LEU A 158 -30.97 12.01 24.57
CA LEU A 158 -29.92 12.53 25.46
C LEU A 158 -30.16 14.00 25.83
N THR A 159 -30.63 14.79 24.86
CA THR A 159 -31.11 16.18 25.02
C THR A 159 -32.42 16.35 24.24
N ASP A 160 -33.03 17.55 24.29
CA ASP A 160 -34.22 17.83 23.48
C ASP A 160 -34.02 17.75 21.97
N LYS A 161 -32.77 17.87 21.53
CA LYS A 161 -32.38 17.91 20.12
C LYS A 161 -31.59 16.68 19.68
N ILE A 162 -31.03 15.91 20.62
CA ILE A 162 -30.15 14.78 20.33
C ILE A 162 -30.75 13.48 20.84
N THR A 163 -31.02 12.58 19.89
CA THR A 163 -31.26 11.16 20.15
C THR A 163 -30.02 10.37 19.73
N VAL A 164 -29.56 9.47 20.59
CA VAL A 164 -28.39 8.62 20.33
C VAL A 164 -28.75 7.15 20.35
N ILE A 165 -28.05 6.33 19.57
CA ILE A 165 -28.15 4.88 19.62
C ILE A 165 -26.76 4.30 19.88
N LYS A 166 -26.62 3.51 20.96
CA LYS A 166 -25.42 2.73 21.23
C LYS A 166 -25.42 1.49 20.33
N ARG A 167 -24.53 1.44 19.34
CA ARG A 167 -24.46 0.34 18.38
C ARG A 167 -23.42 -0.70 18.81
N ARG A 168 -23.65 -1.97 18.45
CA ARG A 168 -22.65 -3.04 18.56
C ARG A 168 -22.37 -3.64 17.18
N PHE A 169 -21.09 -3.68 16.82
CA PHE A 169 -20.65 -4.36 15.61
C PHE A 169 -20.36 -5.84 15.88
N VAL A 170 -20.80 -6.70 14.97
CA VAL A 170 -20.57 -8.15 15.03
C VAL A 170 -19.30 -8.55 14.29
N SER A 171 -18.97 -7.84 13.21
CA SER A 171 -17.82 -8.13 12.37
C SER A 171 -17.43 -6.92 11.53
N TRP A 172 -16.25 -6.99 10.93
CA TRP A 172 -15.74 -5.99 10.02
C TRP A 172 -14.98 -6.65 8.88
N PHE A 173 -15.01 -5.99 7.73
CA PHE A 173 -14.40 -6.46 6.50
C PHE A 173 -13.68 -5.28 5.84
N GLN A 174 -12.58 -5.56 5.15
CA GLN A 174 -11.94 -4.54 4.32
C GLN A 174 -12.96 -4.07 3.27
N LYS A 175 -13.06 -2.76 3.08
CA LYS A 175 -13.89 -2.24 1.98
C LYS A 175 -13.29 -2.74 0.66
N PRO A 176 -14.05 -3.47 -0.19
CA PRO A 176 -13.57 -3.84 -1.51
C PRO A 176 -13.12 -2.61 -2.29
N GLY A 177 -12.07 -2.78 -3.06
CA GLY A 177 -11.51 -1.76 -3.95
C GLY A 177 -10.92 -2.44 -5.17
N ASP A 178 -10.02 -1.75 -5.86
CA ASP A 178 -9.36 -2.32 -7.04
C ASP A 178 -8.56 -3.56 -6.65
N THR A 179 -8.85 -4.67 -7.33
CA THR A 179 -8.19 -5.96 -7.09
C THR A 179 -6.78 -5.95 -7.67
N TYR A 180 -6.59 -5.37 -8.85
CA TYR A 180 -5.31 -5.35 -9.53
C TYR A 180 -4.46 -4.15 -9.09
N LEU A 181 -3.15 -4.32 -9.18
CA LEU A 181 -2.23 -3.21 -9.03
C LEU A 181 -2.33 -2.30 -10.25
N ASP A 182 -2.18 -1.00 -10.02
CA ASP A 182 -2.01 -0.03 -11.11
C ASP A 182 -0.79 -0.45 -11.94
N THR A 183 -0.97 -0.64 -13.26
CA THR A 183 0.11 -1.06 -14.16
C THR A 183 1.27 -0.08 -14.17
N LYS A 184 1.03 1.21 -13.91
CA LYS A 184 2.11 2.21 -13.74
C LYS A 184 2.98 1.93 -12.52
N ILE A 185 2.40 1.42 -11.44
CA ILE A 185 3.18 1.00 -10.26
C ILE A 185 4.01 -0.23 -10.58
N VAL A 186 3.42 -1.21 -11.26
CA VAL A 186 4.12 -2.44 -11.66
C VAL A 186 5.31 -2.07 -12.58
N MET A 187 5.08 -1.19 -13.56
CA MET A 187 6.13 -0.67 -14.43
C MET A 187 7.19 0.12 -13.65
N LEU A 188 6.80 0.99 -12.72
CA LEU A 188 7.76 1.77 -11.91
C LEU A 188 8.69 0.86 -11.09
N ILE A 189 8.14 -0.18 -10.45
CA ILE A 189 8.93 -1.17 -9.72
C ILE A 189 9.90 -1.90 -10.65
N ALA A 190 9.41 -2.38 -11.80
CA ALA A 190 10.24 -3.05 -12.79
C ALA A 190 11.34 -2.12 -13.33
N TYR A 191 11.00 -0.86 -13.63
CA TYR A 191 11.94 0.14 -14.15
C TYR A 191 13.02 0.51 -13.13
N ASN A 192 12.66 0.73 -11.88
CA ASN A 192 13.62 1.00 -10.80
C ASN A 192 14.59 -0.17 -10.62
N TYR A 193 14.09 -1.41 -10.72
CA TYR A 193 14.96 -2.59 -10.71
C TYR A 193 15.88 -2.64 -11.94
N LEU A 194 15.36 -2.37 -13.14
CA LEU A 194 16.19 -2.30 -14.34
C LEU A 194 17.28 -1.22 -14.24
N CYS A 195 17.01 -0.06 -13.63
CA CYS A 195 18.02 0.97 -13.37
C CYS A 195 19.26 0.38 -12.67
N MET A 196 19.06 -0.54 -11.73
CA MET A 196 20.16 -1.19 -11.02
C MET A 196 20.90 -2.22 -11.87
N VAL A 197 20.16 -2.97 -12.68
CA VAL A 197 20.69 -4.12 -13.41
C VAL A 197 21.42 -3.69 -14.68
N VAL A 198 20.81 -2.80 -15.48
CA VAL A 198 21.35 -2.44 -16.81
C VAL A 198 22.23 -1.18 -16.78
N GLY A 199 22.31 -0.49 -15.64
CA GLY A 199 23.10 0.73 -15.48
C GLY A 199 22.73 1.81 -16.51
N ASP A 200 23.74 2.38 -17.16
CA ASP A 200 23.57 3.53 -18.06
C ASP A 200 22.70 3.24 -19.30
N ILE A 201 22.47 1.97 -19.66
CA ILE A 201 21.54 1.57 -20.73
C ILE A 201 20.12 2.12 -20.47
N ILE A 202 19.77 2.34 -19.19
CA ILE A 202 18.47 2.89 -18.80
C ILE A 202 18.17 4.25 -19.44
N PHE A 203 19.20 4.99 -19.84
CA PHE A 203 19.10 6.32 -20.43
C PHE A 203 19.01 6.33 -21.96
N ASP A 204 19.05 5.17 -22.60
CA ASP A 204 18.86 5.04 -24.04
C ASP A 204 17.46 5.54 -24.44
N SER A 205 17.35 6.22 -25.58
CA SER A 205 16.07 6.76 -26.08
C SER A 205 15.06 5.66 -26.40
N ARG A 206 15.52 4.43 -26.64
CA ARG A 206 14.64 3.25 -26.75
C ARG A 206 13.85 2.98 -25.47
N MET A 207 14.26 3.54 -24.32
CA MET A 207 13.52 3.44 -23.06
C MET A 207 12.51 4.58 -22.84
N ASP A 208 12.42 5.57 -23.75
CA ASP A 208 11.58 6.75 -23.55
C ASP A 208 10.10 6.42 -23.39
N PHE A 209 9.61 5.40 -24.10
CA PHE A 209 8.21 4.97 -23.96
C PHE A 209 7.88 4.45 -22.56
N ILE A 210 8.86 3.90 -21.84
CA ILE A 210 8.67 3.43 -20.46
C ILE A 210 8.51 4.64 -19.52
N ARG A 211 9.39 5.64 -19.65
CA ARG A 211 9.31 6.89 -18.88
C ARG A 211 7.97 7.58 -19.14
N GLU A 212 7.57 7.66 -20.41
CA GLU A 212 6.32 8.27 -20.85
C GLU A 212 5.10 7.53 -20.29
N PHE A 213 5.11 6.19 -20.28
CA PHE A 213 4.07 5.40 -19.62
C PHE A 213 4.03 5.66 -18.10
N ILE A 214 5.17 5.71 -17.41
CA ILE A 214 5.24 5.98 -15.96
C ILE A 214 4.73 7.39 -15.63
N LEU A 215 5.12 8.39 -16.40
CA LEU A 215 4.74 9.79 -16.15
C LEU A 215 3.28 10.02 -16.49
N ASN A 216 2.89 9.70 -17.73
CA ASN A 216 1.63 10.15 -18.31
C ASN A 216 0.61 9.03 -18.50
N GLY A 217 1.02 7.76 -18.40
CA GLY A 217 0.13 6.62 -18.66
C GLY A 217 -0.13 6.39 -20.14
N THR A 218 0.75 6.90 -21.03
CA THR A 218 0.63 6.74 -22.47
C THR A 218 0.85 5.28 -22.86
N GLU A 219 -0.20 4.63 -23.35
CA GLU A 219 -0.18 3.22 -23.74
C GLU A 219 0.75 2.96 -24.93
N THR A 220 1.33 1.76 -24.99
CA THR A 220 2.20 1.32 -26.08
C THR A 220 2.15 -0.20 -26.23
N GLU A 221 2.27 -0.71 -27.46
CA GLU A 221 2.35 -2.14 -27.75
C GLU A 221 3.69 -2.79 -27.31
N ASN A 222 4.66 -1.97 -26.94
CA ASN A 222 5.97 -2.40 -26.44
C ASN A 222 5.95 -2.81 -24.96
N LEU A 223 4.83 -2.61 -24.27
CA LEU A 223 4.64 -3.02 -22.88
C LEU A 223 3.48 -4.01 -22.79
N ILE A 224 3.77 -5.21 -22.31
CA ILE A 224 2.75 -6.20 -21.96
C ILE A 224 2.76 -6.38 -20.44
N PHE A 225 1.57 -6.34 -19.85
CA PHE A 225 1.37 -6.54 -18.42
C PHE A 225 0.56 -7.81 -18.18
N ASP A 226 1.12 -8.72 -17.39
CA ASP A 226 0.38 -9.86 -16.85
C ASP A 226 0.27 -9.71 -15.34
N GLN A 227 -0.94 -9.83 -14.81
CA GLN A 227 -1.16 -9.91 -13.36
C GLN A 227 -1.92 -11.20 -13.09
N ILE A 228 -1.27 -12.13 -12.39
CA ILE A 228 -1.87 -13.41 -12.05
C ILE A 228 -2.41 -13.28 -10.62
N PRO A 229 -3.74 -13.21 -10.44
CA PRO A 229 -4.31 -13.22 -9.10
C PRO A 229 -4.08 -14.59 -8.47
N TYR A 230 -3.31 -14.59 -7.37
CA TYR A 230 -3.30 -15.57 -6.29
C TYR A 230 -3.33 -17.06 -6.70
N SER A 231 -2.19 -17.74 -6.63
CA SER A 231 -2.14 -19.21 -6.70
C SER A 231 -1.67 -19.90 -5.41
N LYS A 232 -1.16 -19.14 -4.41
CA LYS A 232 -0.48 -19.67 -3.22
C LYS A 232 -0.72 -18.82 -1.96
N LYS A 233 -0.45 -19.39 -0.78
CA LYS A 233 -0.45 -18.66 0.50
C LYS A 233 0.54 -17.50 0.47
N TYR A 234 0.16 -16.37 1.07
CA TYR A 234 1.05 -15.21 1.19
C TYR A 234 2.27 -15.52 2.08
N GLU A 235 3.43 -14.99 1.69
CA GLU A 235 4.71 -15.18 2.36
C GLU A 235 5.35 -13.81 2.63
N PRO A 236 6.15 -13.66 3.72
CA PRO A 236 6.69 -12.35 4.13
C PRO A 236 7.93 -11.94 3.33
N TYR A 237 7.91 -12.04 2.00
CA TYR A 237 8.97 -11.50 1.15
C TYR A 237 8.45 -10.84 -0.12
N HIS A 238 9.28 -9.99 -0.69
CA HIS A 238 9.17 -9.57 -2.09
C HIS A 238 10.28 -10.21 -2.91
N LYS A 239 10.01 -10.50 -4.18
CA LYS A 239 11.00 -11.00 -5.13
C LYS A 239 10.83 -10.30 -6.46
N ILE A 240 11.94 -9.97 -7.11
CA ILE A 240 11.96 -9.45 -8.48
C ILE A 240 13.14 -10.06 -9.22
N PHE A 241 12.94 -10.41 -10.49
CA PHE A 241 13.97 -10.93 -11.37
C PHE A 241 13.66 -10.61 -12.82
N SER A 242 14.70 -10.66 -13.65
CA SER A 242 14.62 -10.47 -15.09
C SER A 242 14.92 -11.74 -15.86
N GLU A 243 14.27 -11.87 -17.02
CA GLU A 243 14.48 -12.90 -18.03
C GLU A 243 14.71 -12.15 -19.36
N PRO A 244 15.96 -11.76 -19.68
CA PRO A 244 16.33 -11.12 -20.93
C PRO A 244 16.34 -12.14 -22.08
N GLU A 245 15.69 -11.76 -23.18
CA GLU A 245 15.63 -12.49 -24.44
C GLU A 245 16.25 -11.64 -25.56
N ASP A 246 16.32 -12.18 -26.78
CA ASP A 246 17.03 -11.51 -27.89
C ASP A 246 16.46 -10.11 -28.21
N THR A 247 15.14 -9.95 -28.09
CA THR A 247 14.41 -8.72 -28.48
C THR A 247 13.50 -8.16 -27.39
N GLU A 248 13.46 -8.79 -26.22
CA GLU A 248 12.62 -8.35 -25.12
C GLU A 248 13.25 -8.68 -23.78
N ILE A 249 12.76 -8.04 -22.73
CA ILE A 249 13.05 -8.43 -21.36
C ILE A 249 11.75 -8.59 -20.61
N LYS A 250 11.62 -9.70 -19.89
CA LYS A 250 10.53 -9.90 -18.94
C LYS A 250 11.03 -9.64 -17.53
N VAL A 251 10.37 -8.74 -16.81
CA VAL A 251 10.60 -8.52 -15.38
C VAL A 251 9.43 -9.10 -14.61
N THR A 252 9.71 -10.09 -13.77
CA THR A 252 8.70 -10.73 -12.91
C THR A 252 8.82 -10.23 -11.49
N ILE A 253 7.71 -9.76 -10.93
CA ILE A 253 7.58 -9.20 -9.58
C ILE A 253 6.63 -10.09 -8.78
N ALA A 254 7.09 -10.58 -7.63
CA ALA A 254 6.30 -11.28 -6.65
C ALA A 254 6.23 -10.46 -5.36
N LEU A 255 5.06 -9.89 -5.05
CA LEU A 255 4.84 -9.19 -3.79
C LEU A 255 4.17 -10.12 -2.77
N PHE A 256 4.68 -10.15 -1.54
CA PHE A 256 4.20 -11.04 -0.48
C PHE A 256 4.14 -12.51 -0.90
N GLY A 257 5.15 -12.94 -1.69
CA GLY A 257 5.26 -14.28 -2.28
C GLY A 257 4.18 -14.70 -3.30
N SER A 258 3.00 -14.07 -3.29
CA SER A 258 1.81 -14.57 -4.02
C SER A 258 1.23 -13.61 -5.04
N ILE A 259 1.48 -12.31 -4.94
CA ILE A 259 0.98 -11.33 -5.90
C ILE A 259 1.99 -11.27 -7.05
N LEU A 260 1.70 -12.01 -8.12
CA LEU A 260 2.58 -12.13 -9.27
C LEU A 260 2.16 -11.15 -10.36
N CYS A 261 3.11 -10.30 -10.75
CA CYS A 261 2.99 -9.42 -11.89
C CYS A 261 4.21 -9.64 -12.79
N SER A 262 4.04 -9.56 -14.10
CA SER A 262 5.17 -9.44 -15.02
C SER A 262 4.96 -8.30 -16.00
N VAL A 263 6.07 -7.69 -16.37
CA VAL A 263 6.15 -6.69 -17.44
C VAL A 263 7.08 -7.24 -18.50
N ILE A 264 6.59 -7.34 -19.74
CA ILE A 264 7.43 -7.63 -20.89
C ILE A 264 7.66 -6.32 -21.62
N VAL A 265 8.93 -5.96 -21.77
CA VAL A 265 9.39 -4.77 -22.51
C VAL A 265 9.97 -5.25 -23.83
N LYS A 266 9.26 -5.00 -24.92
CA LYS A 266 9.69 -5.38 -26.27
C LYS A 266 10.69 -4.40 -26.87
N ASN A 267 11.32 -4.83 -27.95
CA ASN A 267 12.26 -4.05 -28.75
C ASN A 267 13.46 -3.53 -27.94
N LEU A 268 13.85 -4.31 -26.93
CA LEU A 268 14.93 -3.97 -26.01
C LEU A 268 15.83 -5.20 -25.85
N SER A 269 17.03 -5.10 -26.39
CA SER A 269 18.05 -6.14 -26.25
C SER A 269 18.95 -5.81 -25.07
N ILE A 270 18.88 -6.65 -24.03
CA ILE A 270 19.72 -6.56 -22.83
C ILE A 270 20.62 -7.81 -22.81
N PRO A 271 21.91 -7.67 -22.46
CA PRO A 271 22.80 -8.83 -22.37
C PRO A 271 22.25 -9.95 -21.48
N LYS A 272 22.39 -11.20 -21.93
CA LYS A 272 21.75 -12.37 -21.30
C LYS A 272 22.32 -12.73 -19.92
N ASP A 273 23.46 -12.16 -19.55
CA ASP A 273 24.10 -12.27 -18.24
C ASP A 273 23.41 -11.43 -17.16
N PHE A 274 22.47 -10.55 -17.53
CA PHE A 274 21.67 -9.74 -16.59
C PHE A 274 20.47 -10.50 -15.98
N ASN A 275 20.77 -11.64 -15.34
CA ASN A 275 19.79 -12.52 -14.68
C ASN A 275 19.81 -12.40 -13.17
N TRP A 276 19.71 -11.17 -12.67
CA TRP A 276 19.77 -10.93 -11.24
C TRP A 276 18.41 -11.27 -10.61
N ILE A 277 18.46 -11.73 -9.36
CA ILE A 277 17.29 -12.03 -8.54
C ILE A 277 17.46 -11.25 -7.26
N LEU A 278 16.54 -10.33 -7.02
CA LEU A 278 16.45 -9.56 -5.79
C LEU A 278 15.31 -10.12 -4.94
N VAL A 279 15.65 -10.54 -3.72
CA VAL A 279 14.68 -10.96 -2.71
C VAL A 279 14.81 -10.05 -1.50
N GLN A 280 13.68 -9.56 -1.00
CA GLN A 280 13.59 -8.74 0.20
C GLN A 280 12.76 -9.51 1.23
N ASP A 281 13.40 -10.06 2.25
CA ASP A 281 12.73 -10.73 3.37
C ASP A 281 12.20 -9.66 4.34
N LEU A 282 10.88 -9.59 4.48
CA LEU A 282 10.20 -8.57 5.27
C LEU A 282 10.18 -8.89 6.76
N GLU A 283 10.30 -10.17 7.12
CA GLU A 283 10.32 -10.65 8.50
C GLU A 283 11.72 -10.45 9.09
N GLU A 284 12.76 -10.95 8.42
CA GLU A 284 14.17 -10.78 8.82
C GLU A 284 14.69 -9.36 8.49
N ARG A 285 13.95 -8.58 7.68
CA ARG A 285 14.36 -7.27 7.15
C ARG A 285 15.71 -7.33 6.41
N SER A 286 15.92 -8.39 5.64
CA SER A 286 17.16 -8.66 4.92
C SER A 286 16.94 -8.57 3.41
N ILE A 287 18.04 -8.34 2.67
CA ILE A 287 18.05 -8.27 1.21
C ILE A 287 19.03 -9.31 0.70
N MET A 288 18.65 -10.01 -0.35
CA MET A 288 19.46 -11.01 -1.03
C MET A 288 19.48 -10.70 -2.52
N ILE A 289 20.68 -10.69 -3.10
CA ILE A 289 20.90 -10.52 -4.54
C ILE A 289 21.71 -11.71 -5.02
N SER A 290 21.29 -12.33 -6.12
CA SER A 290 21.91 -13.54 -6.67
C SER A 290 21.70 -13.64 -8.18
N GLU A 291 22.59 -14.31 -8.89
CA GLU A 291 22.46 -14.64 -10.32
C GLU A 291 21.61 -15.88 -10.58
N SER A 292 21.27 -16.66 -9.54
CA SER A 292 20.45 -17.87 -9.71
C SER A 292 19.52 -18.15 -8.53
N PHE A 293 18.38 -18.80 -8.82
CA PHE A 293 17.37 -19.14 -7.81
C PHE A 293 17.87 -20.22 -6.84
N GLU A 294 18.70 -21.14 -7.30
CA GLU A 294 19.30 -22.18 -6.44
C GLU A 294 20.28 -21.58 -5.42
N ALA A 295 21.06 -20.57 -5.80
CA ALA A 295 21.92 -19.85 -4.86
C ALA A 295 21.11 -19.08 -3.81
N VAL A 296 19.97 -18.48 -4.19
CA VAL A 296 19.02 -17.87 -3.23
C VAL A 296 18.50 -18.91 -2.24
N LYS A 297 18.07 -20.10 -2.71
CA LYS A 297 17.56 -21.17 -1.83
C LYS A 297 18.62 -21.67 -0.85
N LYS A 298 19.86 -21.84 -1.30
CA LYS A 298 20.96 -22.34 -0.48
C LYS A 298 21.51 -21.30 0.50
N ARG A 299 21.00 -20.07 0.46
CA ARG A 299 21.58 -18.92 1.14
C ARG A 299 23.06 -18.71 0.81
N GLU A 300 23.50 -19.14 -0.38
CA GLU A 300 24.81 -18.84 -0.96
C GLU A 300 24.74 -17.39 -1.47
N ILE A 301 24.80 -16.42 -0.54
CA ILE A 301 24.41 -15.03 -0.79
C ILE A 301 25.60 -14.11 -0.57
N TYR A 302 25.74 -13.12 -1.44
CA TYR A 302 26.45 -11.88 -1.09
C TYR A 302 25.59 -11.15 -0.04
N LYS A 303 25.94 -11.27 1.24
CA LYS A 303 25.48 -10.28 2.23
C LYS A 303 26.18 -8.98 1.85
N VAL A 304 25.48 -8.14 1.07
CA VAL A 304 25.96 -6.81 0.70
C VAL A 304 25.64 -5.83 1.81
#